data_AF-A0A960TX83-F1
#
_entry.id   AF-A0A960TX83-F1
#
_cell.length_a   1.000
_cell.length_b   1.000
_cell.length_c   1.000
_cell.angle_alpha   90.00
_cell.angle_beta   90.00
_cell.angle_gamma   90.00
#
_symmetry.space_group_name_H-M   'P 1'
#
loop_
_entity.id
_entity.type
_entity.pdbx_description
1 polymer ?
#
loop_
_entity_poly.entity_id
_entity_poly.type
_entity_poly.pdbx_seq_one_letter_code
_entity_poly.pdbx_strand_id
1 'polypeptide(L)'
;MHWLYTFSVWLHIIAACVLIGGMIFLVSILVPLLIRDPDLQPLRAPVMHKIGVRFRNEAWAILFILITTGFANLLFRGIGARTMASMEFWSTSFGRVLAIKLVLVGIILVMRATHDFLIGPRATHLGQTDPDNPLTIRYRNLARNMARFDLLLTFAVVVLAVWLVRGVPW
;
A
#
# COMPACT_ATOMS: atom_id res chain seq x y z
N MET A 1 -1.84 29.41 -7.52
CA MET A 1 -2.53 28.19 -7.05
C MET A 1 -2.36 27.00 -8.01
N HIS A 2 -2.48 27.17 -9.33
CA HIS A 2 -2.39 26.05 -10.29
C HIS A 2 -1.08 25.25 -10.18
N TRP A 3 0.07 25.92 -10.06
CA TRP A 3 1.38 25.24 -9.96
C TRP A 3 1.51 24.35 -8.72
N LEU A 4 0.99 24.80 -7.56
CA LEU A 4 1.00 24.04 -6.30
C LEU A 4 0.13 22.79 -6.40
N TYR A 5 -1.06 22.92 -7.02
CA TYR A 5 -1.93 21.79 -7.28
C TYR A 5 -1.25 20.77 -8.21
N THR A 6 -0.68 21.22 -9.33
CA THR A 6 0.05 20.34 -10.25
C THR A 6 1.22 19.64 -9.56
N PHE A 7 1.99 20.35 -8.73
CA PHE A 7 3.09 19.77 -7.97
C PHE A 7 2.61 18.72 -6.96
N SER A 8 1.53 19.01 -6.22
CA SER A 8 0.93 18.06 -5.27
C SER A 8 0.42 16.80 -5.96
N VAL A 9 -0.23 16.93 -7.12
CA VAL A 9 -0.67 15.78 -7.94
C VAL A 9 0.52 14.99 -8.47
N TRP A 10 1.53 15.67 -9.01
CA TRP A 10 2.76 15.02 -9.50
C TRP A 10 3.45 14.22 -8.39
N LEU A 11 3.62 14.81 -7.21
CA LEU A 11 4.21 14.14 -6.06
C LEU A 11 3.37 12.95 -5.59
N HIS A 12 2.04 13.09 -5.56
CA HIS A 12 1.11 12.00 -5.23
C HIS A 12 1.26 10.81 -6.20
N ILE A 13 1.38 11.08 -7.50
CA ILE A 13 1.57 10.05 -8.53
C ILE A 13 2.92 9.36 -8.37
N ILE A 14 4.01 10.11 -8.20
CA ILE A 14 5.35 9.54 -7.98
C ILE A 14 5.36 8.65 -6.73
N ALA A 15 4.78 9.12 -5.63
CA ALA A 15 4.65 8.33 -4.41
C ALA A 15 3.88 7.02 -4.65
N ALA A 16 2.76 7.07 -5.38
CA ALA A 16 1.99 5.88 -5.73
C ALA A 16 2.78 4.92 -6.62
N CYS A 17 3.51 5.44 -7.62
CA CYS A 17 4.35 4.65 -8.52
C CYS A 17 5.47 3.92 -7.76
N VAL A 18 6.17 4.62 -6.85
CA VAL A 18 7.23 4.00 -6.04
C VAL A 18 6.64 2.92 -5.13
N LEU A 19 5.49 3.18 -4.51
CA LEU A 19 4.84 2.22 -3.62
C LEU A 19 4.45 0.93 -4.35
N ILE A 20 3.72 1.08 -5.45
CA ILE A 20 3.19 -0.04 -6.25
C ILE A 20 4.35 -0.77 -6.93
N GLY A 21 5.29 -0.04 -7.52
CA GLY A 21 6.48 -0.61 -8.16
C GLY A 21 7.31 -1.44 -7.19
N GLY A 22 7.51 -0.94 -5.96
CA GLY A 22 8.20 -1.69 -4.91
C GLY A 22 7.48 -2.99 -4.52
N MET A 23 6.15 -2.95 -4.35
CA MET A 23 5.37 -4.16 -4.09
C MET A 23 5.47 -5.19 -5.23
N ILE A 24 5.32 -4.74 -6.47
CA ILE A 24 5.42 -5.59 -7.67
C ILE A 24 6.82 -6.22 -7.75
N PHE A 25 7.88 -5.44 -7.54
CA PHE A 25 9.24 -5.95 -7.53
C PHE A 25 9.43 -7.04 -6.47
N LEU A 26 8.96 -6.81 -5.24
CA LEU A 26 9.06 -7.80 -4.17
C LEU A 26 8.30 -9.09 -4.49
N VAL A 27 7.04 -8.97 -4.91
CA VAL A 27 6.13 -10.11 -5.11
C VAL A 27 6.47 -10.92 -6.36
N SER A 28 6.86 -10.25 -7.45
CA SER A 28 7.00 -10.86 -8.77
C SER A 28 8.43 -11.22 -9.13
N ILE A 29 9.43 -10.54 -8.54
CA ILE A 29 10.83 -10.69 -8.92
C ILE A 29 11.64 -11.23 -7.74
N LEU A 30 11.76 -10.45 -6.66
CA LEU A 30 12.68 -10.78 -5.56
C LEU A 30 12.29 -12.06 -4.82
N VAL A 31 11.03 -12.17 -4.37
CA VAL A 31 10.59 -13.34 -3.60
C VAL A 31 10.66 -14.63 -4.44
N PRO A 32 10.20 -14.65 -5.71
CA PRO A 32 10.38 -15.82 -6.57
C PRO A 32 11.83 -16.18 -6.82
N LEU A 33 12.71 -15.21 -7.06
CA LEU A 33 14.14 -15.43 -7.26
C LEU A 33 14.77 -16.14 -6.04
N LEU A 34 14.55 -15.62 -4.84
CA LEU A 34 15.09 -16.20 -3.59
C LEU A 34 14.50 -17.57 -3.22
N ILE A 35 13.37 -17.96 -3.81
CA ILE A 35 12.73 -19.27 -3.57
C ILE A 35 13.21 -20.31 -4.59
N ARG A 36 13.35 -19.92 -5.86
CA ARG A 36 13.60 -20.85 -6.97
C ARG A 36 15.08 -21.15 -7.19
N ASP A 37 15.96 -20.23 -6.79
CA ASP A 37 17.40 -20.38 -6.93
C ASP A 37 18.00 -21.10 -5.71
N PRO A 38 18.55 -22.34 -5.87
CA PRO A 38 19.17 -23.09 -4.78
C PRO A 38 20.34 -22.36 -4.11
N ASP A 39 21.13 -21.60 -4.89
CA ASP A 39 22.33 -20.91 -4.39
C ASP A 39 21.95 -19.74 -3.47
N LEU A 40 20.75 -19.18 -3.66
CA LEU A 40 20.23 -18.06 -2.87
C LEU A 40 19.39 -18.50 -1.66
N GLN A 41 19.02 -19.78 -1.53
CA GLN A 41 18.22 -20.25 -0.41
C GLN A 41 18.83 -19.94 0.97
N PRO A 42 20.15 -20.09 1.21
CA PRO A 42 20.77 -19.76 2.50
C PRO A 42 20.65 -18.27 2.83
N LEU A 43 20.62 -17.41 1.81
CA LEU A 43 20.55 -15.95 1.95
C LEU A 43 19.11 -15.44 2.07
N ARG A 44 18.11 -16.27 1.78
CA ARG A 44 16.70 -15.86 1.73
C ARG A 44 16.22 -15.18 3.00
N ALA A 45 16.40 -15.80 4.17
CA ALA A 45 15.92 -15.26 5.44
C ALA A 45 16.60 -13.92 5.82
N PRO A 46 17.95 -13.82 5.83
CA PRO A 46 18.62 -12.56 6.17
C PRO A 46 18.37 -11.44 5.15
N VAL A 47 18.32 -11.76 3.85
CA VAL A 47 18.01 -10.78 2.79
C VAL A 47 16.57 -10.28 2.93
N MET A 48 15.59 -11.17 3.10
CA MET A 48 14.19 -10.77 3.27
C MET A 48 13.98 -9.95 4.54
N HIS A 49 14.69 -10.24 5.63
CA HIS A 49 14.62 -9.42 6.84
C HIS A 49 15.13 -7.99 6.60
N LYS A 50 16.35 -7.85 6.06
CA LYS A 50 16.97 -6.54 5.80
C LYS A 50 16.15 -5.70 4.82
N ILE A 51 15.72 -6.32 3.71
CA ILE A 51 14.90 -5.65 2.70
C ILE A 51 13.52 -5.32 3.28
N GLY A 52 12.90 -6.24 4.02
CA GLY A 52 11.59 -6.02 4.63
C GLY A 52 11.58 -4.85 5.62
N VAL A 53 12.59 -4.75 6.49
CA VAL A 53 12.73 -3.64 7.45
C VAL A 53 12.93 -2.31 6.72
N ARG A 54 13.80 -2.27 5.69
CA ARG A 54 14.03 -1.05 4.93
C ARG A 54 12.78 -0.64 4.14
N PHE A 55 12.18 -1.59 3.43
CA PHE A 55 10.97 -1.35 2.64
C PHE A 55 9.82 -0.87 3.53
N ARG A 56 9.64 -1.42 4.73
CA ARG A 56 8.66 -0.92 5.70
C ARG A 56 8.85 0.58 5.98
N ASN A 57 10.06 1.00 6.33
CA ASN A 57 10.31 2.40 6.69
C ASN A 57 10.02 3.33 5.50
N GLU A 58 10.50 2.98 4.30
CA GLU A 58 10.22 3.73 3.07
C GLU A 58 8.72 3.75 2.75
N ALA A 59 8.05 2.61 2.90
CA ALA A 59 6.63 2.45 2.65
C ALA A 59 5.77 3.34 3.56
N TRP A 60 6.14 3.51 4.83
CA TRP A 60 5.45 4.42 5.75
C TRP A 60 5.69 5.90 5.41
N ALA A 61 6.92 6.26 5.02
CA ALA A 61 7.21 7.61 4.53
C ALA A 61 6.39 7.95 3.26
N ILE A 62 6.33 7.01 2.31
CA ILE A 62 5.54 7.16 1.08
C ILE A 62 4.04 7.24 1.39
N LEU A 63 3.53 6.43 2.32
CA LEU A 63 2.13 6.50 2.75
C LEU A 63 1.79 7.86 3.36
N PHE A 64 2.67 8.42 4.18
CA PHE A 64 2.48 9.77 4.72
C PHE A 64 2.40 10.81 3.59
N ILE A 65 3.27 10.73 2.58
CA ILE A 65 3.20 11.60 1.39
C ILE A 65 1.87 11.41 0.66
N LEU A 66 1.41 10.17 0.44
CA LEU A 66 0.14 9.89 -0.24
C LEU A 66 -1.07 10.47 0.50
N ILE A 67 -1.12 10.33 1.82
CA ILE A 67 -2.21 10.86 2.65
C ILE A 67 -2.21 12.40 2.60
N THR A 68 -1.06 13.02 2.84
CA THR A 68 -0.94 14.49 2.89
C THR A 68 -1.23 15.13 1.53
N THR A 69 -0.64 14.62 0.45
CA THR A 69 -0.91 15.11 -0.92
C THR A 69 -2.34 14.78 -1.38
N GLY A 70 -2.90 13.64 -0.97
CA GLY A 70 -4.29 13.28 -1.25
C GLY A 70 -5.27 14.27 -0.63
N PHE A 71 -5.05 14.63 0.63
CA PHE A 71 -5.83 15.66 1.32
C PHE A 71 -5.63 17.05 0.67
N ALA A 72 -4.39 17.45 0.38
CA ALA A 72 -4.10 18.71 -0.30
C ALA A 72 -4.81 18.81 -1.67
N ASN A 73 -4.82 17.73 -2.44
CA ASN A 73 -5.50 17.67 -3.74
C ASN A 73 -7.02 17.88 -3.62
N LEU A 74 -7.65 17.40 -2.54
CA LEU A 74 -9.07 17.66 -2.27
C LEU A 74 -9.30 19.13 -1.91
N LEU A 75 -8.46 19.70 -1.06
CA LEU A 75 -8.53 21.12 -0.70
C LEU A 75 -8.38 22.04 -1.91
N PHE A 76 -7.41 21.76 -2.79
CA PHE A 76 -7.22 22.53 -4.03
C PHE A 76 -8.41 22.44 -5.00
N ARG A 77 -9.22 21.39 -4.90
CA ARG A 77 -10.47 21.23 -5.65
C ARG A 77 -11.69 21.88 -4.97
N GLY A 78 -11.48 22.62 -3.88
CA GLY A 78 -12.55 23.24 -3.09
C GLY A 78 -13.30 22.25 -2.18
N ILE A 79 -12.81 21.02 -2.04
CA ILE A 79 -13.40 19.99 -1.18
C ILE A 79 -12.73 20.09 0.19
N GLY A 80 -13.24 21.02 1.00
CA GLY A 80 -12.80 21.25 2.38
C GLY A 80 -13.63 20.51 3.42
N ALA A 81 -13.33 20.77 4.69
CA ALA A 81 -14.01 20.15 5.83
C ALA A 81 -15.54 20.36 5.82
N ARG A 82 -16.01 21.55 5.41
CA ARG A 82 -17.46 21.82 5.29
C ARG A 82 -18.14 20.96 4.23
N THR A 83 -17.51 20.80 3.07
CA THR A 83 -18.01 19.95 1.98
C THR A 83 -18.03 18.48 2.40
N MET A 84 -16.99 18.01 3.09
CA MET A 84 -16.92 16.65 3.62
C MET A 84 -17.90 16.39 4.78
N ALA A 85 -18.36 17.42 5.49
CA ALA A 85 -19.39 17.30 6.52
C ALA A 85 -20.82 17.23 5.94
N SER A 86 -21.00 17.54 4.65
CA SER A 86 -22.31 17.49 3.99
C SER A 86 -22.66 16.08 3.53
N MET A 87 -23.84 15.59 3.93
CA MET A 87 -24.38 14.32 3.44
C MET A 87 -24.69 14.36 1.93
N GLU A 88 -25.05 15.55 1.41
CA GLU A 88 -25.34 15.75 -0.01
C GLU A 88 -24.09 15.54 -0.87
N PHE A 89 -22.91 15.96 -0.39
CA PHE A 89 -21.66 15.69 -1.11
C PHE A 89 -21.43 14.18 -1.27
N TRP A 90 -21.66 13.39 -0.22
CA TRP A 90 -21.47 11.94 -0.24
C TRP A 90 -22.52 11.19 -1.05
N SER A 91 -23.67 11.81 -1.37
CA SER A 91 -24.65 11.22 -2.29
C SER A 91 -24.29 11.43 -3.77
N THR A 92 -23.44 12.41 -4.08
CA THR A 92 -22.95 12.62 -5.46
C THR A 92 -22.12 11.43 -5.96
N SER A 93 -22.04 11.26 -7.28
CA SER A 93 -21.18 10.21 -7.88
C SER A 93 -19.70 10.39 -7.51
N PHE A 94 -19.21 11.63 -7.46
CA PHE A 94 -17.85 11.92 -7.02
C PHE A 94 -17.63 11.54 -5.55
N GLY A 95 -18.54 11.97 -4.66
CA GLY A 95 -18.46 11.69 -3.23
C GLY A 95 -18.49 10.19 -2.92
N ARG A 96 -19.36 9.43 -3.58
CA ARG A 96 -19.42 7.97 -3.41
C ARG A 96 -18.12 7.27 -3.79
N VAL A 97 -17.54 7.59 -4.94
CA VAL A 97 -16.24 7.01 -5.37
C VAL A 97 -15.13 7.41 -4.39
N LEU A 98 -15.11 8.66 -3.93
CA LEU A 98 -14.15 9.12 -2.94
C LEU A 98 -14.32 8.34 -1.61
N ALA A 99 -15.54 8.11 -1.16
CA ALA A 99 -15.82 7.37 0.07
C ALA A 99 -15.28 5.94 -0.02
N ILE A 100 -15.57 5.23 -1.12
CA ILE A 100 -15.04 3.88 -1.36
C ILE A 100 -13.51 3.91 -1.36
N LYS A 101 -12.90 4.90 -2.04
CA LYS A 101 -11.44 5.05 -2.06
C LYS A 101 -10.88 5.23 -0.65
N LEU A 102 -11.48 6.08 0.18
CA LEU A 102 -11.04 6.33 1.55
C LEU A 102 -11.18 5.09 2.44
N VAL A 103 -12.27 4.33 2.30
CA VAL A 103 -12.45 3.05 3.00
C VAL A 103 -11.37 2.05 2.59
N LEU A 104 -11.10 1.89 1.29
CA LEU A 104 -10.04 1.00 0.82
C LEU A 104 -8.66 1.43 1.32
N VAL A 105 -8.34 2.73 1.32
CA VAL A 105 -7.10 3.25 1.89
C VAL A 105 -7.02 2.95 3.39
N GLY A 106 -8.12 3.08 4.13
CA GLY A 106 -8.18 2.70 5.55
C GLY A 106 -7.89 1.21 5.77
N ILE A 107 -8.49 0.34 4.95
CA ILE A 107 -8.23 -1.11 5.00
C ILE A 107 -6.75 -1.41 4.71
N ILE A 108 -6.17 -0.80 3.66
CA ILE A 108 -4.75 -0.93 3.31
C ILE A 108 -3.85 -0.51 4.48
N LEU A 109 -4.15 0.62 5.14
CA LEU A 109 -3.36 1.08 6.29
C LEU A 109 -3.40 0.09 7.46
N VAL A 110 -4.58 -0.43 7.80
CA VAL A 110 -4.72 -1.43 8.88
C VAL A 110 -4.01 -2.73 8.50
N MET A 111 -4.18 -3.20 7.27
CA MET A 111 -3.52 -4.41 6.78
C MET A 111 -2.00 -4.28 6.79
N ARG A 112 -1.45 -3.17 6.29
CA ARG A 112 -0.02 -2.88 6.34
C ARG A 112 0.52 -2.77 7.74
N ALA A 113 -0.15 -2.05 8.63
CA ALA A 113 0.27 -1.98 10.04
C ALA A 113 0.31 -3.36 10.69
N THR A 114 -0.72 -4.17 10.47
CA THR A 114 -0.78 -5.55 10.98
C THR A 114 0.33 -6.41 10.38
N HIS A 115 0.57 -6.28 9.07
CA HIS A 115 1.65 -6.99 8.38
C HIS A 115 3.03 -6.61 8.92
N ASP A 116 3.31 -5.31 9.03
CA ASP A 116 4.65 -4.77 9.26
C ASP A 116 5.10 -4.82 10.73
N PHE A 117 4.14 -4.73 11.66
CA PHE A 117 4.43 -4.66 13.09
C PHE A 117 4.09 -5.96 13.83
N LEU A 118 3.12 -6.74 13.38
CA LEU A 118 2.73 -7.98 14.07
C LEU A 118 3.25 -9.21 13.34
N ILE A 119 2.95 -9.34 12.05
CA ILE A 119 3.14 -10.60 11.31
C ILE A 119 4.57 -10.76 10.81
N GLY A 120 5.15 -9.70 10.24
CA GLY A 120 6.52 -9.69 9.70
C GLY A 120 7.60 -10.01 10.73
N PRO A 121 7.60 -9.36 11.92
CA PRO A 121 8.54 -9.69 12.99
C PRO A 121 8.41 -11.13 13.49
N ARG A 122 7.17 -11.61 13.70
CA ARG A 122 6.89 -12.99 14.13
C ARG A 122 7.33 -14.02 13.10
N ALA A 123 7.06 -13.78 11.81
CA ALA A 123 7.47 -14.67 10.72
C ALA A 123 9.00 -14.74 10.58
N THR A 124 9.70 -13.63 10.83
CA THR A 124 11.17 -13.58 10.82
C THR A 124 11.74 -14.33 12.03
N HIS A 125 11.27 -14.01 13.24
CA HIS A 125 11.77 -14.61 14.47
C HIS A 125 11.59 -16.14 14.46
N LEU A 126 10.36 -16.62 14.19
CA LEU A 126 10.08 -18.06 14.09
C LEU A 126 10.91 -18.72 12.97
N GLY A 127 11.11 -18.01 11.86
CA GLY A 127 11.93 -18.49 10.75
C GLY A 127 13.42 -18.62 11.05
N GLN A 128 13.92 -17.96 12.10
CA GLN A 128 15.32 -18.06 12.56
C GLN A 128 15.48 -19.10 13.67
N THR A 129 14.49 -19.23 14.56
CA THR A 129 14.56 -20.12 15.72
C THR A 129 14.10 -21.55 15.40
N ASP A 130 13.07 -21.70 14.57
CA ASP A 130 12.45 -23.00 14.28
C ASP A 130 11.90 -23.02 12.83
N PRO A 131 12.79 -23.22 11.83
CA PRO A 131 12.44 -23.10 10.41
C PRO A 131 11.36 -24.09 9.94
N ASP A 132 11.34 -25.28 10.53
CA ASP A 132 10.51 -26.41 10.11
C ASP A 132 9.18 -26.49 10.87
N ASN A 133 8.96 -25.60 11.84
CA ASN A 133 7.69 -25.53 12.58
C ASN A 133 6.51 -25.25 11.64
N PRO A 134 5.38 -25.99 11.76
CA PRO A 134 4.15 -25.69 11.05
C PRO A 134 3.66 -24.24 11.23
N LEU A 135 3.92 -23.62 12.39
CA LEU A 135 3.60 -22.22 12.65
C LEU A 135 4.44 -21.26 11.81
N THR A 136 5.74 -21.53 11.64
CA THR A 136 6.64 -20.74 10.80
C THR A 136 6.14 -20.70 9.35
N ILE A 137 5.74 -21.86 8.82
CA ILE A 137 5.17 -21.98 7.47
C ILE A 137 3.87 -21.18 7.36
N ARG A 138 2.98 -21.27 8.36
CA ARG A 138 1.71 -20.51 8.40
C ARG A 138 1.94 -18.99 8.40
N TYR A 139 2.79 -18.46 9.28
CA TYR A 139 3.07 -17.03 9.36
C TYR A 139 3.74 -16.49 8.08
N ARG A 140 4.64 -17.27 7.46
CA ARG A 140 5.25 -16.93 6.16
C ARG A 140 4.21 -16.87 5.03
N ASN A 141 3.29 -17.83 5.00
CA ASN A 141 2.23 -17.86 3.99
C ASN A 141 1.22 -16.72 4.20
N LEU A 142 0.86 -16.42 5.45
CA LEU A 142 0.00 -15.30 5.79
C LEU A 142 0.62 -13.97 5.36
N ALA A 143 1.89 -13.72 5.72
CA ALA A 143 2.61 -12.51 5.31
C ALA A 143 2.62 -12.34 3.78
N ARG A 144 2.94 -13.42 3.05
CA ARG A 144 2.97 -13.40 1.58
C ARG A 144 1.59 -13.13 0.95
N ASN A 145 0.55 -13.77 1.46
CA ASN A 145 -0.80 -13.60 0.93
C ASN A 145 -1.36 -12.21 1.26
N MET A 146 -1.08 -11.69 2.46
CA MET A 146 -1.43 -10.31 2.82
C MET A 146 -0.76 -9.29 1.91
N ALA A 147 0.53 -9.46 1.60
CA ALA A 147 1.24 -8.56 0.68
C ALA A 147 0.61 -8.55 -0.73
N ARG A 148 0.15 -9.71 -1.23
CA ARG A 148 -0.55 -9.80 -2.53
C ARG A 148 -1.92 -9.13 -2.48
N PHE A 149 -2.66 -9.34 -1.40
CA PHE A 149 -3.97 -8.70 -1.24
C PHE A 149 -3.84 -7.17 -1.10
N ASP A 150 -2.85 -6.69 -0.34
CA ASP A 150 -2.53 -5.27 -0.23
C ASP A 150 -2.25 -4.63 -1.61
N LEU A 151 -1.49 -5.33 -2.45
CA LEU A 151 -1.24 -4.91 -3.83
C LEU A 151 -2.53 -4.82 -4.66
N LEU A 152 -3.41 -5.82 -4.56
CA LEU A 152 -4.70 -5.82 -5.28
C LEU A 152 -5.61 -4.67 -4.83
N LEU A 153 -5.70 -4.42 -3.52
CA LEU A 153 -6.44 -3.27 -2.99
C LEU A 153 -5.85 -1.95 -3.48
N THR A 154 -4.51 -1.85 -3.52
CA THR A 154 -3.83 -0.65 -4.01
C THR A 154 -4.14 -0.41 -5.49
N PHE A 155 -4.19 -1.45 -6.32
CA PHE A 155 -4.64 -1.32 -7.71
C PHE A 155 -6.09 -0.85 -7.81
N ALA A 156 -6.99 -1.39 -6.99
CA ALA A 156 -8.37 -0.92 -6.95
C ALA A 156 -8.46 0.57 -6.59
N VAL A 157 -7.66 1.04 -5.61
CA VAL A 157 -7.56 2.46 -5.25
C VAL A 157 -7.08 3.34 -6.42
N VAL A 158 -6.16 2.84 -7.25
CA VAL A 158 -5.70 3.55 -8.46
C VAL A 158 -6.83 3.65 -9.48
N VAL A 159 -7.59 2.58 -9.71
CA VAL A 159 -8.76 2.61 -10.62
C VAL A 159 -9.79 3.64 -10.14
N LEU A 160 -10.13 3.64 -8.85
CA LEU A 160 -11.02 4.66 -8.27
C LEU A 160 -10.46 6.08 -8.44
N ALA A 161 -9.14 6.26 -8.29
CA ALA A 161 -8.50 7.55 -8.50
C ALA A 161 -8.63 8.03 -9.96
N VAL A 162 -8.54 7.12 -10.93
CA VAL A 162 -8.78 7.43 -12.34
C VAL A 162 -10.24 7.86 -12.54
N TRP A 163 -11.20 7.13 -11.98
CA TRP A 163 -12.63 7.49 -12.08
C TRP A 163 -12.96 8.83 -11.41
N LEU A 164 -12.30 9.20 -10.32
CA LEU A 164 -12.46 10.53 -9.72
C LEU A 164 -12.00 11.68 -10.62
N VAL A 165 -11.10 11.41 -11.57
CA VAL A 165 -10.56 12.42 -12.49
C VAL A 165 -11.28 12.40 -13.83
N ARG A 166 -11.65 11.21 -14.33
CA ARG A 166 -12.22 11.02 -15.67
C ARG A 166 -13.73 10.84 -15.69
N GLY A 167 -14.36 10.69 -14.52
CA GLY A 167 -15.76 10.30 -14.38
C GLY A 167 -15.91 8.79 -14.18
N VAL A 168 -17.06 8.41 -13.62
CA VAL A 168 -17.45 6.99 -13.54
C VAL A 168 -17.93 6.52 -14.91
N PRO A 169 -17.62 5.28 -15.32
CA PRO A 169 -18.03 4.77 -16.63
C PRO A 169 -19.50 4.32 -16.70
N TRP A 170 -20.31 4.58 -15.67
CA TRP A 170 -21.73 4.23 -15.58
C TRP A 170 -22.55 5.33 -14.91
#